data_AF-A0A167L2W9-F1
#
_entry.id   AF-A0A167L2W9-F1
#
_cell.length_a   1.000
_cell.length_b   1.000
_cell.length_c   1.000
_cell.angle_alpha   90.00
_cell.angle_beta   90.00
_cell.angle_gamma   90.00
#
_symmetry.space_group_name_H-M   'P 1'
#
loop_
_entity.id
_entity.type
_entity.pdbx_description
1 polymer ?
#
loop_
_entity_poly.entity_id
_entity_poly.type
_entity_poly.pdbx_seq_one_letter_code
_entity_poly.pdbx_strand_id
1 'polypeptide(L)' 'MWCLASGDGKARNCAGLTRPKDIYAHQGVAFDRQGIVRVTLPSQDDQPAAVRLAGQVLQLHHFTMDIG' A
#
# COMPACT_ATOMS: atom_id res chain seq x y z
N MET A 1 18.37 -0.39 -6.26
CA MET A 1 18.31 -1.00 -4.91
C MET A 1 16.94 -0.67 -4.34
N TRP A 2 16.07 -1.66 -4.13
CA TRP A 2 14.67 -1.47 -3.71
C TRP A 2 14.51 -1.88 -2.25
N CYS A 3 13.76 -1.11 -1.46
CA CYS A 3 13.51 -1.43 -0.06
C CYS A 3 12.15 -2.12 0.08
N LEU A 4 12.16 -3.37 0.54
CA LEU A 4 10.96 -4.10 0.94
C LEU A 4 10.51 -3.59 2.32
N ALA A 5 9.24 -3.20 2.45
CA ALA A 5 8.59 -3.13 3.75
C ALA A 5 7.97 -4.49 4.04
N SER A 6 8.44 -5.16 5.09
CA SER A 6 7.78 -6.35 5.62
C SER A 6 6.51 -5.92 6.34
N GLY A 7 5.46 -6.75 6.31
CA GLY A 7 4.12 -6.51 6.85
C GLY A 7 4.02 -6.23 8.36
N ASP A 8 5.15 -6.03 9.05
CA ASP A 8 5.24 -5.70 10.48
C ASP A 8 5.23 -4.17 10.74
N GLY A 9 4.98 -3.35 9.72
CA GLY A 9 4.94 -1.89 9.82
C GLY A 9 6.28 -1.21 10.13
N LYS A 10 7.37 -1.99 10.32
CA LYS A 10 8.69 -1.45 10.64
C LYS A 10 9.46 -1.13 9.36
N ALA A 11 9.41 0.14 8.93
CA ALA A 11 10.31 0.66 7.91
C ALA A 11 11.76 0.53 8.41
N ARG A 12 12.50 -0.47 7.89
CA ARG A 12 13.92 -0.62 8.19
C ARG A 12 14.66 0.61 7.66
N ASN A 13 15.45 1.21 8.55
CA ASN A 13 16.14 2.49 8.41
C ASN A 13 16.82 2.65 7.04
N CYS A 14 16.32 3.59 6.23
CA CYS A 14 16.84 3.91 4.91
C CYS A 14 17.39 5.33 4.95
N ALA A 15 18.63 5.47 5.42
CA ALA A 15 19.32 6.75 5.42
C ALA A 15 19.42 7.27 3.97
N GLY A 16 18.87 8.46 3.71
CA GLY A 16 19.15 9.23 2.49
C GLY A 16 18.03 9.39 1.45
N LEU A 17 16.74 9.53 1.84
CA LEU A 17 15.66 9.80 0.88
C LEU A 17 14.91 11.10 1.21
N THR A 18 15.33 12.21 0.60
CA THR A 18 14.61 13.49 0.51
C THR A 18 13.47 13.47 -0.54
N ARG A 19 12.96 12.29 -0.90
CA ARG A 19 11.83 12.12 -1.82
C ARG A 19 10.76 11.24 -1.18
N PRO A 20 9.46 11.49 -1.43
CA PRO A 20 8.39 10.62 -0.96
C PRO A 20 8.71 9.17 -1.30
N LYS A 21 8.78 8.32 -0.28
CA LYS A 21 9.14 6.93 -0.48
C LYS A 21 7.87 6.14 -0.76
N ASP A 22 7.72 5.69 -2.01
CA ASP A 22 6.72 4.69 -2.34
C ASP A 22 7.15 3.33 -1.82
N ILE A 23 6.26 2.68 -1.09
CA ILE A 23 6.37 1.32 -0.57
C ILE A 23 5.28 0.48 -1.23
N TYR A 24 5.61 -0.73 -1.68
CA TYR A 24 4.64 -1.69 -2.21
C TYR A 24 4.43 -2.81 -1.20
N ALA A 25 3.22 -2.90 -0.67
CA ALA A 25 2.81 -3.94 0.28
C ALA A 25 2.14 -5.08 -0.48
N HIS A 26 2.62 -6.30 -0.27
CA HIS A 26 2.08 -7.53 -0.86
C HIS A 26 1.39 -8.36 0.22
N GLN A 27 0.15 -8.80 -0.04
CA GLN A 27 -0.62 -9.60 0.92
C GLN A 27 -1.47 -10.68 0.22
N GLY A 28 -1.90 -11.69 0.97
CA GLY A 28 -2.91 -12.65 0.55
C GLY A 28 -2.39 -13.84 -0.28
N VAL A 29 -1.07 -13.90 -0.53
CA VAL A 29 -0.41 -15.01 -1.23
C VAL A 29 -0.71 -16.38 -0.58
N ALA A 30 -0.68 -16.44 0.75
CA ALA A 30 -0.98 -17.68 1.48
C ALA A 30 -2.44 -18.17 1.31
N PHE A 31 -3.33 -17.33 0.79
CA PHE A 31 -4.74 -17.64 0.53
C PHE A 31 -5.04 -17.74 -0.98
N ASP A 32 -4.02 -17.81 -1.83
CA ASP A 32 -4.15 -17.76 -3.30
C ASP A 32 -4.91 -16.52 -3.80
N ARG A 33 -4.77 -15.41 -3.07
CA ARG A 33 -5.40 -14.12 -3.36
C ARG A 33 -4.34 -13.03 -3.29
N GLN A 34 -3.55 -12.90 -4.35
CA GLN A 34 -2.49 -11.89 -4.40
C GLN A 34 -3.08 -10.47 -4.50
N GLY A 35 -2.81 -9.64 -3.48
CA GLY A 35 -3.12 -8.22 -3.45
C GLY A 35 -1.85 -7.37 -3.35
N ILE A 36 -1.86 -6.19 -3.98
CA ILE A 36 -0.76 -5.22 -3.92
C ILE A 36 -1.34 -3.84 -3.63
N VAL A 37 -0.76 -3.13 -2.66
CA VAL A 37 -1.09 -1.74 -2.33
C VAL A 37 0.18 -0.89 -2.39
N ARG A 38 0.12 0.23 -3.11
CA ARG A 38 1.14 1.27 -3.06
C ARG A 38 0.84 2.21 -1.90
N VAL A 39 1.82 2.40 -1.04
CA VAL A 39 1.81 3.29 0.11
C VAL A 39 2.80 4.41 -0.15
N THR A 40 2.34 5.65 -0.17
CA THR A 40 3.19 6.83 -0.31
C THR A 40 3.22 7.58 1.01
N LEU A 41 4.43 7.80 1.53
CA LEU A 41 4.69 8.66 2.68
C LEU A 41 5.33 9.96 2.15
N PRO A 42 4.56 11.06 2.02
CA PRO A 42 5.13 12.34 1.67
C PRO A 42 6.10 12.77 2.77
N SER A 43 7.30 13.22 2.37
CA SER A 43 8.19 13.95 3.26
C SER A 43 7.85 15.42 3.05
N GLN A 44 7.14 16.03 4.01
CA GLN A 44 6.97 17.47 4.06
C GLN A 44 7.25 17.91 5.50
N ASP A 45 8.37 18.60 5.67
CA ASP A 45 8.71 19.44 6.83
C ASP A 45 8.23 18.93 8.20
N ASP A 46 8.81 17.81 8.63
CA ASP A 46 8.79 17.32 10.03
C ASP A 46 7.41 17.07 10.69
N GLN A 47 6.34 17.07 9.89
CA GLN A 47 4.98 16.66 10.29
C GLN A 47 4.64 15.36 9.55
N PRO A 48 3.88 14.42 10.15
CA PRO A 48 3.44 13.22 9.45
C PRO A 48 2.47 13.61 8.34
N ALA A 49 3.03 13.94 7.17
CA ALA A 49 2.27 14.26 5.98
C ALA A 49 1.48 13.00 5.60
N ALA A 50 0.18 13.19 5.40
CA ALA A 50 -0.82 12.14 5.25
C ALA A 50 -0.34 10.90 4.47
N VAL A 51 -0.60 9.71 5.02
CA VAL A 51 -0.32 8.44 4.33
C VAL A 51 -1.30 8.28 3.18
N ARG A 52 -0.80 8.10 1.96
CA ARG A 52 -1.63 7.86 0.77
C ARG A 52 -1.56 6.39 0.38
N LEU A 53 -2.71 5.79 0.15
CA LEU A 53 -2.85 4.40 -0.31
C LEU A 53 -3.44 4.39 -1.73
N ALA A 54 -2.89 3.55 -2.60
CA ALA A 54 -3.43 3.31 -3.93
C ALA A 54 -3.35 1.82 -4.28
N GLY A 55 -4.39 1.32 -4.94
CA GLY A 55 -4.45 -0.06 -5.42
C GLY A 55 -5.30 -0.12 -6.69
N GLN A 56 -5.08 -1.18 -7.47
CA GLN A 56 -5.93 -1.48 -8.62
C GLN A 56 -7.06 -2.41 -8.17
N VAL A 57 -8.25 -2.21 -8.74
CA VAL A 57 -9.43 -3.04 -8.46
C VAL A 57 -9.97 -3.61 -9.77
N LEU A 58 -10.47 -4.84 -9.71
CA LEU A 58 -11.16 -5.49 -10.81
C LEU A 58 -12.57 -5.85 -10.33
N GLN A 59 -13.58 -5.29 -11.00
CA GLN A 59 -14.96 -5.69 -10.77
C GLN A 59 -15.20 -7.06 -11.42
N LEU A 60 -15.44 -8.08 -10.60
CA LEU A 60 -15.68 -9.44 -11.11
C LEU A 60 -17.14 -9.64 -11.54
N HIS A 61 -18.07 -9.17 -10.71
CA HIS A 61 -19.50 -9.27 -10.96
C HIS A 61 -20.20 -8.01 -10.47
N HIS A 62 -21.35 -7.74 -11.08
CA HIS A 62 -22.30 -6.72 -10.63
C HIS A 62 -23.68 -7.33 -10.76
N PHE A 63 -24.43 -7.30 -9.67
CA PHE A 63 -25.79 -7.81 -9.63
C PHE A 63 -26.65 -6.87 -8.79
N THR A 64 -27.94 -6.86 -9.11
CA THR A 64 -28.97 -6.15 -8.36
C THR A 64 -29.68 -7.17 -7.47
N MET A 65 -30.00 -6.77 -6.24
CA MET A 65 -30.79 -7.58 -5.32
C MET A 65 -32.09 -6.84 -5.03
N ASP A 66 -33.22 -7.44 -5.41
CA ASP A 66 -34.53 -6.96 -5.01
C ASP A 66 -34.84 -7.50 -3.62
N ILE A 67 -35.10 -6.60 -2.68
CA ILE A 67 -35.56 -6.94 -1.33
C ILE A 67 -37.07 -6.75 -1.33
N GLY A 68 -37.81 -7.86 -1.40
CA GLY A 68 -39.28 -7.90 -1.34
C GLY A 68 -39.82 -7.84 0.08
#